data_AF-A0A832MSB7-F1
#
_entry.id   AF-A0A832MSB7-F1
#
_cell.length_a   1.000
_cell.length_b   1.000
_cell.length_c   1.000
_cell.angle_alpha   90.00
_cell.angle_beta   90.00
_cell.angle_gamma   90.00
#
_symmetry.space_group_name_H-M   'P 1'
#
loop_
_entity.id
_entity.type
_entity.pdbx_description
1 polymer ?
#
loop_
_entity_poly.entity_id
_entity_poly.type
_entity_poly.pdbx_seq_one_letter_code
_entity_poly.pdbx_strand_id
1 'polypeptide(L)'
;MYKKYRYTLRLIIVFFLFYSTSHSQKHTDKLPIDSLYNELKATPNSTKKVDNLISLYKQSIKQRAIKKEILDEALAISEKIYYIDGLAKCYNRKGITARYESNYGASVMFHKRALTYFNQTTDTLSKIKCLNSLGVTYRKLNLEKEAFDYYFQALKLSEIIKNDRSIAIALNGIGNVFINTEEYD
;
A
#
# COMPACT_ATOMS: atom_id res chain seq x y z
N MET A 1 -36.86 -11.66 -79.70
CA MET A 1 -37.19 -10.90 -78.47
C MET A 1 -36.14 -11.19 -77.40
N TYR A 2 -35.45 -10.14 -76.99
CA TYR A 2 -34.51 -9.88 -75.89
C TYR A 2 -33.95 -10.99 -74.95
N LYS A 3 -32.65 -11.29 -75.20
CA LYS A 3 -31.45 -11.40 -74.34
C LYS A 3 -31.51 -12.01 -72.91
N LYS A 4 -30.96 -13.23 -72.85
CA LYS A 4 -30.10 -13.88 -71.84
C LYS A 4 -29.52 -12.98 -70.71
N TYR A 5 -29.82 -13.35 -69.47
CA TYR A 5 -29.11 -12.93 -68.25
C TYR A 5 -27.72 -13.58 -68.19
N ARG A 6 -26.66 -12.77 -68.17
CA ARG A 6 -25.28 -13.20 -67.85
C ARG A 6 -25.00 -12.89 -66.39
N TYR A 7 -24.94 -13.94 -65.57
CA TYR A 7 -24.32 -13.90 -64.25
C TYR A 7 -22.82 -13.65 -64.45
N THR A 8 -22.31 -12.52 -63.95
CA THR A 8 -20.87 -12.35 -63.74
C THR A 8 -20.64 -12.11 -62.26
N LEU A 9 -19.97 -13.11 -61.70
CA LEU A 9 -19.49 -13.26 -60.33
C LEU A 9 -18.54 -12.10 -59.98
N ARG A 10 -18.87 -11.28 -58.96
CA ARG A 10 -17.89 -10.44 -58.27
C ARG A 10 -18.12 -10.48 -56.76
N LEU A 11 -17.02 -10.78 -56.07
CA LEU A 11 -16.88 -10.81 -54.62
C LEU A 11 -17.42 -9.54 -53.96
N ILE A 12 -18.23 -9.68 -52.92
CA ILE A 12 -18.24 -8.71 -51.82
C ILE A 12 -18.16 -9.50 -50.50
N ILE A 13 -17.04 -9.26 -49.85
CA ILE A 13 -16.58 -9.83 -48.59
C ILE A 13 -17.50 -9.37 -47.45
N VAL A 14 -17.78 -10.31 -46.56
CA VAL A 14 -18.52 -10.17 -45.30
C VAL A 14 -18.01 -8.97 -44.50
N PHE A 15 -18.89 -7.99 -44.24
CA PHE A 15 -18.64 -6.90 -43.28
C PHE A 15 -19.73 -6.97 -42.19
N PHE A 16 -19.60 -7.97 -41.32
CA PHE A 16 -20.27 -7.97 -40.01
C PHE A 16 -19.50 -7.00 -39.11
N LEU A 17 -19.81 -5.70 -39.20
CA LEU A 17 -19.36 -4.75 -38.20
C LEU A 17 -20.20 -4.96 -36.94
N PHE A 18 -19.58 -5.69 -36.01
CA PHE A 18 -19.82 -5.59 -34.58
C PHE A 18 -19.95 -4.11 -34.20
N TYR A 19 -21.17 -3.62 -34.03
CA TYR A 19 -21.43 -2.53 -33.09
C TYR A 19 -21.37 -3.12 -31.68
N SER A 20 -20.16 -3.45 -31.21
CA SER A 20 -19.91 -3.52 -29.77
C SER A 20 -19.59 -2.11 -29.33
N THR A 21 -20.51 -1.58 -28.55
CA THR A 21 -20.37 -0.36 -27.76
C THR A 21 -18.98 -0.30 -27.14
N SER A 22 -18.18 0.67 -27.59
CA SER A 22 -16.98 1.08 -26.87
C SER A 22 -17.44 1.62 -25.52
N HIS A 23 -17.46 0.75 -24.52
CA HIS A 23 -17.53 1.14 -23.13
C HIS A 23 -16.23 1.92 -22.87
N SER A 24 -16.29 3.25 -23.01
CA SER A 24 -15.20 4.15 -22.65
C SER A 24 -15.04 4.09 -21.14
N GLN A 25 -14.28 3.10 -20.69
CA GLN A 25 -13.73 3.06 -19.36
C GLN A 25 -12.73 4.23 -19.33
N LYS A 26 -13.04 5.27 -18.55
CA LYS A 26 -12.11 6.35 -18.23
C LYS A 26 -10.89 5.75 -17.52
N HIS A 27 -9.97 5.17 -18.29
CA HIS A 27 -8.59 5.01 -17.91
C HIS A 27 -8.05 6.44 -17.82
N THR A 28 -8.09 6.98 -16.62
CA THR A 28 -7.19 8.08 -16.28
C THR A 28 -5.80 7.50 -16.49
N ASP A 29 -5.11 7.94 -17.54
CA ASP A 29 -3.71 7.61 -17.79
C ASP A 29 -2.90 8.17 -16.61
N LYS A 30 -2.82 7.38 -15.53
CA LYS A 30 -1.95 7.70 -14.41
C LYS A 30 -0.54 7.62 -14.95
N LEU A 31 0.15 8.76 -14.91
CA LEU A 31 1.55 8.86 -15.30
C LEU A 31 2.35 7.67 -14.72
N PRO A 32 3.25 7.06 -15.51
CA PRO A 32 4.08 5.96 -15.03
C PRO A 32 4.83 6.36 -13.77
N ILE A 33 4.99 5.42 -12.83
CA ILE A 33 5.71 5.65 -11.56
C ILE A 33 7.09 6.27 -11.80
N ASP A 34 7.77 5.86 -12.87
CA ASP A 34 9.09 6.37 -13.23
C ASP A 34 9.08 7.86 -13.61
N SER A 35 8.06 8.31 -14.35
CA SER A 35 7.91 9.71 -14.74
C SER A 35 7.68 10.59 -13.52
N LEU A 36 6.74 10.20 -12.66
CA LEU A 36 6.44 10.91 -11.41
C LEU A 36 7.64 10.94 -10.46
N TYR A 37 8.41 9.84 -10.41
CA TYR A 37 9.61 9.80 -9.57
C TYR A 37 10.69 10.75 -10.07
N ASN A 38 10.91 10.83 -11.38
CA ASN A 38 11.87 11.75 -11.99
C ASN A 38 11.47 13.22 -11.78
N GLU A 39 10.18 13.55 -11.88
CA GLU A 39 9.68 14.89 -11.56
C GLU A 39 9.97 15.25 -10.09
N LEU A 40 9.66 14.35 -9.15
CA LEU A 40 9.92 14.57 -7.73
C LEU A 40 11.42 14.76 -7.44
N LYS A 41 12.31 14.02 -8.12
CA LYS A 41 13.76 14.18 -7.97
C LYS A 41 14.23 15.61 -8.25
N ALA A 42 13.67 16.25 -9.27
CA ALA A 42 14.02 17.62 -9.65
C ALA A 42 13.53 18.68 -8.63
N THR A 43 12.59 18.34 -7.76
CA THR A 43 12.08 19.28 -6.74
C THR A 43 13.05 19.43 -5.55
N PRO A 44 13.12 20.62 -4.92
CA PRO A 44 13.92 20.83 -3.72
C PRO A 44 13.53 19.93 -2.55
N ASN A 45 14.50 19.60 -1.71
CA ASN A 45 14.27 18.82 -0.50
C ASN A 45 13.32 19.55 0.45
N SER A 46 12.19 18.93 0.76
CA SER A 46 11.14 19.47 1.61
C SER A 46 10.31 18.33 2.21
N THR A 47 9.56 18.62 3.27
CA THR A 47 8.60 17.68 3.87
C THR A 47 7.56 17.23 2.85
N LYS A 48 7.07 18.16 2.00
CA LYS A 48 6.13 17.86 0.91
C LYS A 48 6.71 16.89 -0.13
N LYS A 49 7.98 17.06 -0.51
CA LYS A 49 8.67 16.10 -1.41
C LYS A 49 8.71 14.71 -0.78
N VAL A 50 9.06 14.61 0.50
CA VAL A 50 9.06 13.33 1.24
C VAL A 50 7.67 12.69 1.25
N ASP A 51 6.63 13.43 1.63
CA ASP A 51 5.27 12.89 1.68
C ASP A 51 4.79 12.41 0.29
N ASN A 52 5.15 13.14 -0.77
CA ASN A 52 4.86 12.75 -2.14
C ASN A 52 5.61 11.48 -2.55
N LEU A 53 6.89 11.35 -2.23
CA LEU A 53 7.68 10.13 -2.48
C LEU A 53 7.08 8.92 -1.74
N ILE A 54 6.70 9.09 -0.47
CA ILE A 54 6.04 8.03 0.32
C ILE A 54 4.68 7.65 -0.28
N SER A 55 3.92 8.62 -0.80
CA SER A 55 2.67 8.36 -1.51
C SER A 55 2.89 7.59 -2.81
N LEU A 56 3.88 8.00 -3.60
CA LEU A 56 4.26 7.35 -4.85
C LEU A 56 4.72 5.91 -4.60
N TYR A 57 5.51 5.66 -3.55
CA TYR A 57 5.91 4.31 -3.16
C TYR A 57 4.72 3.41 -2.82
N LYS A 58 3.70 3.91 -2.11
CA LYS A 58 2.46 3.15 -1.86
C LYS A 58 1.75 2.78 -3.16
N GLN A 59 1.71 3.71 -4.11
CA GLN A 59 1.12 3.46 -5.43
C GLN A 59 1.92 2.41 -6.20
N SER A 60 3.24 2.48 -6.14
CA SER A 60 4.16 1.53 -6.77
C SER A 60 3.92 0.09 -6.27
N ILE A 61 3.75 -0.11 -4.96
CA ILE A 61 3.38 -1.41 -4.38
C ILE A 61 2.03 -1.89 -4.92
N LYS A 62 1.02 -0.99 -4.95
CA LYS A 62 -0.33 -1.35 -5.43
C LYS A 62 -0.32 -1.79 -6.90
N GLN A 63 0.59 -1.25 -7.70
CA GLN A 63 0.78 -1.59 -9.11
C GLN A 63 1.74 -2.78 -9.32
N ARG A 64 2.21 -3.43 -8.25
CA ARG A 64 3.22 -4.51 -8.27
C ARG A 64 4.55 -4.10 -8.92
N ALA A 65 4.85 -2.80 -8.92
CA ALA A 65 6.10 -2.22 -9.40
C ALA A 65 6.85 -1.61 -8.21
N ILE A 66 7.35 -2.45 -7.30
CA ILE A 66 8.04 -1.99 -6.08
C ILE A 66 9.37 -1.33 -6.49
N LYS A 67 9.46 -0.02 -6.30
CA LYS A 67 10.66 0.77 -6.58
C LYS A 67 11.27 1.24 -5.27
N LYS A 68 12.17 0.43 -4.70
CA LYS A 68 12.72 0.62 -3.35
C LYS A 68 13.48 1.94 -3.21
N GLU A 69 14.06 2.42 -4.31
CA GLU A 69 14.81 3.67 -4.43
C GLU A 69 13.98 4.89 -4.03
N ILE A 70 12.67 4.87 -4.32
CA ILE A 70 11.76 5.96 -3.94
C ILE A 70 11.72 6.14 -2.42
N LEU A 71 11.66 5.01 -1.70
CA LEU A 71 11.58 5.03 -0.24
C LEU A 71 12.92 5.34 0.42
N ASP A 72 14.03 4.89 -0.18
CA ASP A 72 15.37 5.21 0.30
C ASP A 72 15.69 6.70 0.12
N GLU A 73 15.27 7.31 -0.99
CA GLU A 73 15.38 8.77 -1.18
C GLU A 73 14.52 9.54 -0.16
N ALA A 74 13.27 9.11 0.06
CA ALA A 74 12.40 9.74 1.06
C ALA A 74 13.01 9.68 2.46
N LEU A 75 13.65 8.56 2.82
CA LEU A 75 14.33 8.38 4.09
C LEU A 75 15.56 9.30 4.20
N ALA A 76 16.44 9.31 3.21
CA ALA A 76 17.65 10.15 3.21
C ALA A 76 17.31 11.65 3.29
N ILE A 77 16.27 12.09 2.58
CA ILE A 77 15.80 13.48 2.67
C ILE A 77 15.25 13.76 4.07
N SER A 78 14.44 12.84 4.63
CA SER A 78 13.88 12.99 5.98
C SER A 78 14.97 13.13 7.04
N GLU A 79 16.06 12.36 6.94
CA GLU A 79 17.22 12.48 7.84
C GLU A 79 17.89 13.84 7.68
N LYS A 80 18.16 14.28 6.44
CA LYS A 80 18.85 15.55 6.16
C LYS A 80 18.10 16.78 6.65
N ILE A 81 16.76 16.76 6.60
CA ILE A 81 15.92 17.90 7.01
C ILE A 81 15.30 17.70 8.40
N TYR A 82 15.69 16.66 9.13
CA TYR A 82 15.17 16.31 10.46
C TYR A 82 13.64 16.14 10.50
N TYR A 83 13.05 15.55 9.46
CA TYR A 83 11.60 15.36 9.35
C TYR A 83 11.15 14.03 9.99
N ILE A 84 10.80 14.10 11.28
CA ILE A 84 10.45 12.93 12.11
C ILE A 84 9.25 12.14 11.58
N ASP A 85 8.16 12.79 11.16
CA ASP A 85 7.01 12.09 10.55
C ASP A 85 7.42 11.31 9.30
N GLY A 86 8.31 11.91 8.48
CA GLY A 86 8.88 11.29 7.29
C GLY A 86 9.64 10.02 7.63
N LEU A 87 10.51 10.07 8.65
CA LEU A 87 11.23 8.89 9.16
C LEU A 87 10.26 7.81 9.64
N ALA A 88 9.27 8.17 10.46
CA ALA A 88 8.27 7.23 10.99
C ALA A 88 7.50 6.52 9.86
N LYS A 89 6.99 7.30 8.90
CA LYS A 89 6.26 6.77 7.73
C LYS A 89 7.16 5.91 6.85
N CYS A 90 8.43 6.29 6.62
CA CYS A 90 9.38 5.52 5.83
C CYS A 90 9.68 4.15 6.46
N TYR A 91 10.03 4.11 7.75
CA TYR A 91 10.28 2.84 8.44
C TYR A 91 9.04 1.96 8.51
N ASN A 92 7.85 2.54 8.70
CA ASN A 92 6.61 1.78 8.66
C ASN A 92 6.38 1.14 7.28
N ARG A 93 6.74 1.84 6.20
CA ARG A 93 6.69 1.28 4.84
C ARG A 93 7.71 0.18 4.62
N LYS A 94 8.95 0.33 5.10
CA LYS A 94 9.96 -0.75 5.08
C LYS A 94 9.45 -1.99 5.83
N GLY A 95 8.81 -1.81 6.98
CA GLY A 95 8.22 -2.92 7.74
C GLY A 95 7.12 -3.67 6.98
N ILE A 96 6.21 -2.93 6.32
CA ILE A 96 5.16 -3.52 5.47
C ILE A 96 5.78 -4.30 4.31
N THR A 97 6.76 -3.74 3.62
CA THR A 97 7.44 -4.39 2.49
C THR A 97 8.17 -5.65 2.93
N ALA A 98 8.93 -5.60 4.03
CA ALA A 98 9.60 -6.77 4.58
C ALA A 98 8.62 -7.89 4.93
N ARG A 99 7.44 -7.55 5.47
CA ARG A 99 6.37 -8.54 5.73
C ARG A 99 5.80 -9.16 4.45
N TYR A 100 5.63 -8.38 3.38
CA TYR A 100 5.22 -8.92 2.08
C TYR A 100 6.28 -9.83 1.45
N GLU A 101 7.55 -9.59 1.76
CA GLU A 101 8.68 -10.45 1.39
C GLU A 101 8.86 -11.64 2.37
N SER A 102 7.91 -11.87 3.28
CA SER A 102 7.98 -12.91 4.33
C SER A 102 9.17 -12.79 5.29
N ASN A 103 9.89 -11.66 5.28
CA ASN A 103 10.95 -11.36 6.23
C ASN A 103 10.37 -10.70 7.49
N TYR A 104 9.74 -11.52 8.33
CA TYR A 104 9.05 -11.06 9.52
C TYR A 104 9.99 -10.45 10.58
N GLY A 105 11.22 -10.95 10.69
CA GLY A 105 12.23 -10.39 11.60
C GLY A 105 12.60 -8.93 11.24
N ALA A 106 12.92 -8.68 9.96
CA ALA A 106 13.17 -7.32 9.49
C ALA A 106 11.90 -6.45 9.60
N SER A 107 10.72 -7.02 9.37
CA SER A 107 9.46 -6.31 9.53
C SER A 107 9.26 -5.79 10.96
N VAL A 108 9.47 -6.64 11.98
CA VAL A 108 9.42 -6.24 13.39
C VAL A 108 10.42 -5.13 13.67
N MET A 109 11.67 -5.28 13.23
CA MET A 109 12.73 -4.27 13.43
C MET A 109 12.32 -2.91 12.86
N PHE A 110 11.87 -2.87 11.61
CA PHE A 110 11.46 -1.62 10.96
C PHE A 110 10.20 -1.02 11.59
N HIS A 111 9.20 -1.82 11.93
CA HIS A 111 8.00 -1.33 12.58
C HIS A 111 8.28 -0.80 14.00
N LYS A 112 9.15 -1.43 14.78
CA LYS A 112 9.58 -0.90 16.09
C LYS A 112 10.31 0.43 15.93
N ARG A 113 11.21 0.56 14.96
CA ARG A 113 11.87 1.83 14.67
C ARG A 113 10.87 2.91 14.26
N ALA A 114 9.89 2.56 13.43
CA ALA A 114 8.80 3.47 13.07
C ALA A 114 8.00 3.92 14.30
N LEU A 115 7.68 2.99 15.21
CA LEU A 115 6.95 3.28 16.44
C LEU A 115 7.71 4.25 17.36
N THR A 116 9.04 4.11 17.48
CA THR A 116 9.89 5.05 18.22
C THR A 116 9.73 6.47 17.69
N TYR A 117 9.75 6.66 16.37
CA TYR A 117 9.52 7.98 15.78
C TYR A 117 8.06 8.42 15.94
N PHE A 118 7.07 7.56 15.69
CA PHE A 118 5.65 7.92 15.87
C PHE A 118 5.32 8.39 17.29
N ASN A 119 6.02 7.90 18.31
CA ASN A 119 5.88 8.38 19.69
C ASN A 119 6.34 9.83 19.89
N GLN A 120 7.09 10.40 18.94
CA GLN A 120 7.54 11.79 18.91
C GLN A 120 6.65 12.66 18.01
N THR A 121 5.60 12.08 17.41
CA THR A 121 4.69 12.74 16.46
C THR A 121 3.28 12.85 17.04
N THR A 122 2.46 13.72 16.45
CA THR A 122 1.02 13.81 16.76
C THR A 122 0.15 12.92 15.86
N ASP A 123 0.73 12.21 14.87
CA ASP A 123 0.01 11.34 13.93
C ASP A 123 -0.40 10.01 14.59
N THR A 124 -1.43 10.12 15.43
CA THR A 124 -1.99 8.98 16.19
C THR A 124 -2.55 7.90 15.26
N LEU A 125 -3.13 8.28 14.11
CA LEU A 125 -3.69 7.32 13.16
C LEU A 125 -2.59 6.47 12.51
N SER A 126 -1.46 7.05 12.11
CA SER A 126 -0.34 6.29 11.58
C SER A 126 0.33 5.42 12.65
N LYS A 127 0.41 5.90 13.89
CA LYS A 127 0.85 5.10 15.05
C LYS A 127 -0.01 3.85 15.24
N ILE A 128 -1.34 4.00 15.25
CA ILE A 128 -2.30 2.88 15.34
C ILE A 128 -2.07 1.86 14.21
N LYS A 129 -1.91 2.34 12.96
CA LYS A 129 -1.63 1.45 11.82
C LYS A 129 -0.31 0.71 11.96
N CYS A 130 0.70 1.34 12.54
CA CYS A 130 1.99 0.71 12.83
C CYS A 130 1.87 -0.38 13.91
N LEU A 131 1.13 -0.11 14.98
CA LEU A 131 0.82 -1.08 16.05
C LEU A 131 0.06 -2.29 15.50
N ASN A 132 -1.00 -2.07 14.72
CA ASN A 132 -1.71 -3.16 14.04
C ASN A 132 -0.78 -3.96 13.12
N SER A 133 0.17 -3.31 12.43
CA SER A 133 1.14 -4.01 11.58
C SER A 133 2.14 -4.85 12.39
N LEU A 134 2.55 -4.40 13.58
CA LEU A 134 3.31 -5.22 14.52
C LEU A 134 2.50 -6.44 14.96
N GLY A 135 1.24 -6.25 15.35
CA GLY A 135 0.34 -7.35 15.72
C GLY A 135 0.25 -8.42 14.63
N VAL A 136 0.07 -8.01 13.37
CA VAL A 136 0.06 -8.95 12.23
C VAL A 136 1.39 -9.68 12.08
N THR A 137 2.51 -8.97 12.24
CA THR A 137 3.85 -9.53 12.06
C THR A 137 4.18 -10.55 13.15
N TYR A 138 3.83 -10.27 14.40
CA TYR A 138 4.03 -11.18 15.53
C TYR A 138 3.16 -12.44 15.41
N ARG A 139 1.90 -12.29 14.97
CA ARG A 139 1.05 -13.45 14.61
C ARG A 139 1.69 -14.34 13.55
N LYS A 140 2.32 -13.75 12.53
CA LYS A 140 3.03 -14.51 11.49
C LYS A 140 4.30 -15.21 11.99
N LEU A 141 4.80 -14.82 13.16
CA LEU A 141 5.89 -15.48 13.89
C LEU A 141 5.38 -16.48 14.94
N ASN A 142 4.07 -16.71 15.04
CA ASN A 142 3.41 -17.50 16.10
C ASN A 142 3.71 -16.99 17.52
N LEU A 143 3.98 -15.68 17.64
CA LEU A 143 4.22 -14.99 18.91
C LEU A 143 2.93 -14.27 19.32
N GLU A 144 1.96 -15.08 19.76
CA GLU A 144 0.57 -14.64 19.96
C GLU A 144 0.41 -13.62 21.09
N LYS A 145 1.20 -13.74 22.16
CA LYS A 145 1.20 -12.79 23.28
C LYS A 145 1.61 -11.39 22.82
N GLU A 146 2.73 -11.29 22.11
CA GLU A 146 3.20 -10.02 21.56
C GLU A 146 2.22 -9.46 20.53
N ALA A 147 1.61 -10.32 19.71
CA ALA A 147 0.59 -9.90 18.76
C ALA A 147 -0.60 -9.25 19.47
N PHE A 148 -1.13 -9.90 20.51
CA PHE A 148 -2.21 -9.37 21.34
C PHE A 148 -1.84 -8.00 21.93
N ASP A 149 -0.67 -7.88 22.56
CA ASP A 149 -0.23 -6.64 23.20
C ASP A 149 -0.22 -5.46 22.23
N TYR A 150 0.22 -5.68 20.99
CA TYR A 150 0.25 -4.63 19.97
C TYR A 150 -1.14 -4.30 19.41
N TYR A 151 -2.01 -5.30 19.18
CA TYR A 151 -3.40 -5.03 18.77
C TYR A 151 -4.17 -4.30 19.87
N PHE A 152 -3.96 -4.68 21.13
CA PHE A 152 -4.64 -4.04 22.26
C PHE A 152 -4.23 -2.59 22.45
N GLN A 153 -2.94 -2.27 22.27
CA GLN A 153 -2.48 -0.87 22.21
C GLN A 153 -3.12 -0.10 21.06
N ALA A 154 -3.25 -0.73 19.88
CA ALA A 154 -3.92 -0.11 18.73
C ALA A 154 -5.41 0.14 19.01
N LEU A 155 -6.10 -0.81 19.66
CA LEU A 155 -7.50 -0.68 20.05
C LEU A 155 -7.72 0.53 20.97
N LYS A 156 -6.98 0.61 22.09
CA LYS A 156 -7.08 1.71 23.05
C LYS A 156 -6.93 3.08 22.39
N LEU A 157 -5.91 3.24 21.54
CA LEU A 157 -5.71 4.49 20.81
C LEU A 157 -6.83 4.76 19.79
N SER A 158 -7.34 3.71 19.13
CA SER A 158 -8.43 3.83 18.17
C SER A 158 -9.75 4.29 18.82
N GLU A 159 -10.03 3.81 20.04
CA GLU A 159 -11.17 4.24 20.85
C GLU A 159 -11.06 5.71 21.26
N ILE A 160 -9.87 6.15 21.71
CA ILE A 160 -9.61 7.54 22.07
C ILE A 160 -9.90 8.49 20.91
N ILE A 161 -9.47 8.15 19.69
CA ILE A 161 -9.70 8.98 18.51
C ILE A 161 -11.02 8.67 17.78
N LYS A 162 -11.86 7.78 18.33
CA LYS A 162 -13.14 7.35 17.76
C LYS A 162 -13.05 6.90 16.30
N ASN A 163 -12.06 6.07 15.99
CA ASN A 163 -11.85 5.54 14.64
C ASN A 163 -12.36 4.10 14.50
N ASP A 164 -13.64 3.95 14.16
CA ASP A 164 -14.33 2.65 14.08
C ASP A 164 -13.63 1.64 13.18
N ARG A 165 -13.06 2.12 12.06
CA ARG A 165 -12.29 1.26 11.15
C ARG A 165 -11.07 0.65 11.83
N SER A 166 -10.35 1.42 12.62
CA SER A 166 -9.15 0.93 13.31
C SER A 166 -9.50 0.07 14.53
N ILE A 167 -10.62 0.37 15.21
CA ILE A 167 -11.21 -0.47 16.25
C ILE A 167 -11.50 -1.87 15.67
N ALA A 168 -12.22 -1.94 14.56
CA ALA A 168 -12.57 -3.21 13.92
C ALA A 168 -11.33 -4.03 13.50
N ILE A 169 -10.29 -3.36 12.97
CA ILE A 169 -9.03 -4.03 12.60
C ILE A 169 -8.34 -4.62 13.84
N ALA A 170 -8.26 -3.85 14.93
CA ALA A 170 -7.61 -4.30 16.16
C ALA A 170 -8.38 -5.47 16.80
N LEU A 171 -9.71 -5.37 16.89
CA LEU A 171 -10.57 -6.45 17.42
C LEU A 171 -10.48 -7.72 16.58
N ASN A 172 -10.48 -7.60 15.25
CA ASN A 172 -10.26 -8.76 14.38
C ASN A 172 -8.88 -9.39 14.62
N GLY A 173 -7.84 -8.56 14.79
CA GLY A 173 -6.50 -9.02 15.17
C GLY A 173 -6.50 -9.83 16.46
N ILE A 174 -7.14 -9.31 17.51
CA ILE A 174 -7.29 -9.97 18.82
C ILE A 174 -8.09 -11.27 18.71
N GLY A 175 -9.24 -11.26 18.01
CA GLY A 175 -10.04 -12.47 17.82
C GLY A 175 -9.25 -13.58 17.12
N ASN A 176 -8.46 -13.22 16.11
CA ASN A 176 -7.61 -14.21 15.45
C ASN A 176 -6.53 -14.78 16.40
N VAL A 177 -5.98 -13.96 17.31
CA VAL A 177 -5.03 -14.44 18.33
C VAL A 177 -5.68 -15.53 19.19
N PHE A 178 -6.90 -15.29 19.70
CA PHE A 178 -7.61 -16.27 20.53
C PHE A 178 -7.93 -17.58 19.79
N ILE A 179 -8.41 -17.49 18.54
CA ILE A 179 -8.66 -18.68 17.72
C ILE A 179 -7.38 -19.52 17.60
N ASN A 180 -6.23 -18.89 17.33
CA ASN A 180 -4.97 -19.61 17.22
C ASN A 180 -4.55 -20.24 18.56
N THR A 181 -4.70 -19.56 19.69
CA THR A 181 -4.28 -20.13 20.99
C THR A 181 -5.17 -21.28 21.44
N GLU A 182 -6.47 -21.24 21.15
CA GLU A 182 -7.39 -22.35 21.41
C GLU A 182 -7.10 -23.60 20.55
N GLU A 183 -6.43 -23.45 19.41
CA GLU A 183 -5.98 -24.59 18.58
C GLU A 183 -4.73 -25.29 19.14
N TYR A 184 -4.01 -24.68 20.09
CA TYR A 184 -2.78 -25.23 20.69
C TYR A 184 -2.95 -25.73 22.14
N ASP A 185 -4.11 -25.48 22.76
CA ASP A 185 -4.51 -25.98 24.08
C ASP A 185 -5.33 -27.28 23.96
#